data_AF-A0A147J0Z1-F1
#
_entry.id   AF-A0A147J0Z1-F1
#
_cell.length_a   1.000
_cell.length_b   1.000
_cell.length_c   1.000
_cell.angle_alpha   90.00
_cell.angle_beta   90.00
_cell.angle_gamma   90.00
#
_symmetry.space_group_name_H-M   'P 1'
#
loop_
_entity.id
_entity.type
_entity.pdbx_description
1 polymer ?
#
loop_
_entity_poly.entity_id
_entity_poly.type
_entity_poly.pdbx_seq_one_letter_code
_entity_poly.pdbx_strand_id
1 'polypeptide(L)'
;MTRRRDFLAANGGRRVAMPGFVLQVRPRDDGDAAIRVGFTVTKKIGNAVVRNRMKRRLRALARDLLPEKGIAGADHVLIGRQGGIERDYQALTAELAKALTRAASPDTGSHDRPREPRVHHGRGKGRSPRGGAHRQPVSPTQEPA
;
A
#
# COMPACT_ATOMS: atom_id res chain seq x y z
N MET A 1 -10.37 1.67 13.90
CA MET A 1 -9.82 0.39 13.42
C MET A 1 -8.33 0.33 13.69
N THR A 2 -7.85 -0.70 14.40
CA THR A 2 -6.44 -0.79 14.84
C THR A 2 -5.80 -2.16 14.61
N ARG A 3 -6.57 -3.23 14.34
CA ARG A 3 -6.02 -4.58 14.21
C ARG A 3 -5.56 -4.84 12.78
N ARG A 4 -4.38 -5.43 12.63
CA ARG A 4 -3.79 -5.79 11.32
C ARG A 4 -4.71 -6.67 10.46
N ARG A 5 -5.47 -7.57 11.08
CA ARG A 5 -6.44 -8.44 10.39
C ARG A 5 -7.50 -7.64 9.64
N ASP A 6 -7.96 -6.54 10.22
CA ASP A 6 -9.00 -5.70 9.63
C ASP A 6 -8.44 -5.02 8.37
N PHE A 7 -7.19 -4.54 8.43
CA PHE A 7 -6.53 -3.91 7.28
C PHE A 7 -6.28 -4.89 6.14
N LEU A 8 -5.96 -6.16 6.46
CA LEU A 8 -5.79 -7.21 5.46
C LEU A 8 -7.13 -7.56 4.81
N ALA A 9 -8.20 -7.65 5.61
CA ALA A 9 -9.53 -7.93 5.09
C ALA A 9 -10.03 -6.82 4.16
N ALA A 10 -9.75 -5.55 4.47
CA ALA A 10 -10.10 -4.41 3.61
C ALA A 10 -9.45 -4.46 2.21
N ASN A 11 -8.32 -5.17 2.03
CA ASN A 11 -7.72 -5.34 0.69
C ASN A 11 -8.59 -6.15 -0.28
N GLY A 12 -9.48 -7.02 0.24
CA GLY A 12 -10.45 -7.75 -0.58
C GLY A 12 -11.68 -6.93 -0.94
N GLY A 13 -11.79 -5.70 -0.42
CA GLY A 13 -12.88 -4.78 -0.70
C GLY A 13 -12.72 -4.00 -2.00
N ARG A 14 -13.66 -3.09 -2.24
CA ARG A 14 -13.65 -2.17 -3.37
C ARG A 14 -12.52 -1.16 -3.20
N ARG A 15 -11.78 -0.89 -4.26
CA ARG A 15 -10.62 0.00 -4.24
C ARG A 15 -10.80 1.14 -5.22
N VAL A 16 -10.70 2.36 -4.72
CA VAL A 16 -10.79 3.59 -5.51
C VAL A 16 -9.48 4.37 -5.36
N ALA A 17 -8.69 4.42 -6.44
CA ALA A 17 -7.46 5.19 -6.46
C ALA A 17 -7.75 6.66 -6.82
N MET A 18 -7.33 7.58 -5.95
CA MET A 18 -7.33 9.02 -6.17
C MET A 18 -5.88 9.54 -6.23
N PRO A 19 -5.65 10.74 -6.80
CA PRO A 19 -4.32 11.33 -6.86
C PRO A 19 -3.67 11.52 -5.47
N GLY A 20 -4.43 11.94 -4.45
CA GLY A 20 -3.91 12.16 -3.11
C GLY A 20 -3.88 10.93 -2.18
N PHE A 21 -4.73 9.93 -2.45
CA PHE A 21 -4.90 8.76 -1.58
C PHE A 21 -5.60 7.61 -2.32
N VAL A 22 -5.64 6.44 -1.70
CA VAL A 22 -6.48 5.32 -2.15
C VAL A 22 -7.51 5.04 -1.06
N LEU A 23 -8.77 4.94 -1.44
CA LEU A 23 -9.84 4.49 -0.57
C LEU A 23 -10.07 3.00 -0.82
N GLN A 24 -10.03 2.20 0.23
CA GLN A 24 -10.55 0.83 0.22
C GLN A 24 -11.82 0.79 1.06
N VAL A 25 -12.86 0.14 0.55
CA VAL A 25 -14.12 -0.05 1.27
C VAL A 25 -14.49 -1.52 1.23
N ARG A 26 -14.67 -2.12 2.40
CA ARG A 26 -15.19 -3.48 2.53
C ARG A 26 -16.48 -3.46 3.35
N PRO A 27 -17.63 -3.83 2.76
CA PRO A 27 -18.82 -4.18 3.53
C PRO A 27 -18.48 -5.34 4.48
N ARG A 28 -18.80 -5.21 5.76
CA ARG A 28 -18.53 -6.27 6.74
C ARG A 28 -19.61 -7.32 6.78
N ASP A 29 -20.85 -6.95 6.51
CA ASP A 29 -22.04 -7.82 6.58
C ASP A 29 -22.21 -8.52 7.96
N ASP A 30 -21.58 -7.99 9.00
CA ASP A 30 -21.59 -8.56 10.36
C ASP A 30 -22.85 -8.13 11.16
N GLY A 31 -23.85 -7.52 10.52
CA GLY A 31 -25.02 -6.92 11.17
C GLY A 31 -24.74 -5.63 11.98
N ASP A 32 -23.48 -5.22 12.08
CA ASP A 32 -23.04 -4.00 12.78
C ASP A 32 -22.95 -2.83 11.80
N ALA A 33 -23.82 -1.83 11.96
CA ALA A 33 -23.86 -0.62 11.14
C ALA A 33 -22.69 0.36 11.40
N ALA A 34 -21.82 0.10 12.39
CA ALA A 34 -20.73 1.01 12.72
C ALA A 34 -19.72 1.17 11.57
N ILE A 35 -19.50 2.44 11.19
CA ILE A 35 -18.47 2.82 10.22
C ILE A 35 -17.10 2.70 10.89
N ARG A 36 -16.25 1.83 10.36
CA ARG A 36 -14.87 1.69 10.82
C ARG A 36 -13.94 2.40 9.86
N VAL A 37 -13.08 3.27 10.39
CA VAL A 37 -12.05 3.95 9.59
C VAL A 37 -10.64 3.56 10.03
N GLY A 38 -9.80 3.27 9.04
CA GLY A 38 -8.37 2.99 9.16
C GLY A 38 -7.55 3.94 8.29
N PHE A 39 -6.36 4.31 8.77
CA PHE A 39 -5.45 5.20 8.04
C PHE A 39 -4.09 4.53 7.86
N THR A 40 -3.65 4.41 6.62
CA THR A 40 -2.35 3.85 6.27
C THR A 40 -1.52 4.90 5.55
N VAL A 41 -0.31 5.15 6.05
CA VAL A 41 0.63 6.09 5.44
C VAL A 41 1.97 5.40 5.31
N THR A 42 2.43 5.21 4.07
CA THR A 42 3.68 4.50 3.79
C THR A 42 4.90 5.37 4.10
N LYS A 43 6.06 4.74 4.34
CA LYS A 43 7.34 5.44 4.51
C LYS A 43 7.72 6.28 3.28
N LYS A 44 7.21 5.94 2.09
CA LYS A 44 7.49 6.62 0.82
C LYS A 44 6.94 8.05 0.75
N ILE A 45 5.98 8.42 1.60
CA ILE A 45 5.41 9.78 1.59
C ILE A 45 6.40 10.81 2.14
N GLY A 46 7.29 10.42 3.06
CA GLY A 46 8.28 11.32 3.63
C GLY A 46 8.61 11.01 5.08
N ASN A 47 9.21 11.98 5.76
CA ASN A 47 9.63 11.87 7.16
C ASN A 47 8.44 11.70 8.13
N ALA A 48 8.71 11.46 9.41
CA ALA A 48 7.67 11.24 10.41
C ALA A 48 6.68 12.42 10.52
N VAL A 49 7.15 13.65 10.36
CA VAL A 49 6.34 14.87 10.44
C VAL A 49 5.35 14.94 9.27
N VAL A 50 5.82 14.71 8.04
CA VAL A 50 4.99 14.67 6.82
C VAL A 50 3.93 13.57 6.96
N ARG A 51 4.32 12.37 7.40
CA ARG A 51 3.38 11.26 7.62
C ARG A 51 2.32 11.57 8.67
N ASN A 52 2.72 12.21 9.78
CA ASN A 52 1.79 12.60 10.84
C ASN A 52 0.84 13.71 10.38
N ARG A 53 1.33 14.69 9.62
CA ARG A 53 0.51 15.73 9.00
C ARG A 53 -0.51 15.12 8.04
N MET A 54 -0.10 14.17 7.20
CA MET A 54 -1.01 13.45 6.30
C MET A 54 -2.07 12.66 7.08
N LYS A 55 -1.69 11.91 8.12
CA LYS A 55 -2.65 11.22 8.99
C LYS A 55 -3.64 12.17 9.65
N ARG A 56 -3.20 13.35 10.11
CA ARG A 56 -4.10 14.36 10.70
C ARG A 56 -5.09 14.88 9.66
N ARG A 57 -4.64 15.19 8.44
CA ARG A 57 -5.52 15.64 7.34
C ARG A 57 -6.53 14.57 6.94
N LEU A 58 -6.08 13.33 6.71
CA LEU A 58 -6.98 12.22 6.38
C LEU A 58 -8.03 11.99 7.48
N ARG A 59 -7.64 12.13 8.75
CA ARG A 59 -8.59 12.05 9.88
C ARG A 59 -9.63 13.17 9.89
N ALA A 60 -9.24 14.39 9.53
CA ALA A 60 -10.18 15.49 9.41
C ALA A 60 -11.19 15.21 8.29
N LEU A 61 -10.71 14.88 7.09
CA LEU A 61 -11.56 14.54 5.94
C LEU A 61 -12.53 13.39 6.26
N ALA A 62 -12.04 12.35 6.93
CA ALA A 62 -12.87 11.22 7.31
C ALA A 62 -13.95 11.61 8.34
N ARG A 63 -13.65 12.51 9.29
CA ARG A 63 -14.66 12.98 10.25
C ARG A 63 -15.72 13.86 9.59
N ASP A 64 -15.34 14.64 8.58
CA ASP A 64 -16.26 15.54 7.89
C ASP A 64 -17.19 14.76 6.95
N LEU A 65 -16.65 13.80 6.18
CA LEU A 65 -17.39 13.13 5.10
C LEU A 65 -17.99 11.76 5.46
N LEU A 66 -17.42 11.00 6.39
CA LEU A 66 -17.96 9.68 6.71
C LEU A 66 -19.35 9.71 7.37
N PRO A 67 -19.69 10.68 8.24
CA PRO A 67 -21.04 10.76 8.79
C PRO A 67 -22.12 11.01 7.72
N GLU A 68 -21.78 11.74 6.65
CA GLU A 68 -22.74 12.10 5.59
C GLU A 68 -22.78 11.10 4.42
N LYS A 69 -21.61 10.57 4.04
CA LYS A 69 -21.42 9.78 2.79
C LYS A 69 -20.73 8.45 3.02
N GLY A 70 -20.42 8.09 4.26
CA GLY A 70 -19.82 6.82 4.60
C GLY A 70 -20.80 5.66 4.41
N ILE A 71 -20.27 4.50 4.08
CA ILE A 71 -21.08 3.28 3.93
C ILE A 71 -21.26 2.63 5.30
N ALA A 72 -22.51 2.58 5.78
CA ALA A 72 -22.81 1.93 7.06
C ALA A 72 -22.37 0.46 7.07
N GLY A 73 -21.81 0.02 8.19
CA GLY A 73 -21.30 -1.34 8.35
C GLY A 73 -20.14 -1.72 7.45
N ALA A 74 -19.37 -0.75 6.94
CA ALA A 74 -18.19 -1.00 6.13
C ALA A 74 -16.89 -0.49 6.78
N ASP A 75 -15.80 -1.23 6.51
CA ASP A 75 -14.44 -0.83 6.80
C ASP A 75 -13.91 0.09 5.70
N HIS A 76 -13.59 1.34 6.06
CA HIS A 76 -13.01 2.35 5.19
C HIS A 76 -11.53 2.52 5.51
N VAL A 77 -10.65 2.16 4.58
CA VAL A 77 -9.20 2.34 4.74
C VAL A 77 -8.71 3.42 3.78
N LEU A 78 -8.22 4.53 4.32
CA LEU A 78 -7.56 5.57 3.55
C LEU A 78 -6.05 5.36 3.55
N ILE A 79 -5.49 5.14 2.36
CA ILE A 79 -4.06 4.95 2.14
C ILE A 79 -3.50 6.22 1.52
N GLY A 80 -2.70 6.99 2.27
CA GLY A 80 -2.05 8.18 1.73
C GLY A 80 -1.09 7.84 0.58
N ARG A 81 -1.12 8.65 -0.48
CA ARG A 81 -0.12 8.64 -1.56
C ARG A 81 0.79 9.86 -1.49
N GLN A 82 1.92 9.78 -2.17
CA GLN A 82 2.82 10.91 -2.40
C GLN A 82 2.10 11.98 -3.23
N GLY A 83 2.26 13.26 -2.89
CA GLY A 83 1.51 14.38 -3.49
C GLY A 83 0.19 14.73 -2.81
N GLY A 84 -0.35 13.87 -1.95
CA GLY A 84 -1.57 14.17 -1.18
C GLY A 84 -1.40 15.25 -0.11
N ILE A 85 -0.16 15.56 0.30
CA ILE A 85 0.13 16.59 1.31
C ILE A 85 0.30 17.99 0.70
N GLU A 86 0.63 18.09 -0.58
CA GLU A 86 0.78 19.36 -1.29
C GLU A 86 -0.55 19.83 -1.90
N ARG A 87 -1.51 18.91 -2.05
CA ARG A 87 -2.86 19.23 -2.50
C ARG A 87 -3.64 20.06 -1.50
N ASP A 88 -4.51 20.90 -2.06
CA ASP A 88 -5.46 21.69 -1.31
C ASP A 88 -6.47 20.81 -0.56
N TYR A 89 -6.89 21.25 0.63
CA TYR A 89 -7.81 20.49 1.48
C TYR A 89 -9.19 20.34 0.84
N GLN A 90 -9.69 21.36 0.16
CA GLN A 90 -10.98 21.28 -0.54
C GLN A 90 -10.90 20.31 -1.72
N ALA A 91 -9.79 20.30 -2.46
CA ALA A 91 -9.57 19.32 -3.51
C ALA A 91 -9.60 17.88 -2.96
N LEU A 92 -8.95 17.61 -1.82
CA LEU A 92 -8.98 16.30 -1.17
C LEU A 92 -10.38 15.92 -0.66
N THR A 93 -11.16 16.90 -0.19
CA THR A 93 -12.55 16.71 0.25
C THR A 93 -13.42 16.30 -0.93
N ALA A 94 -13.33 17.02 -2.05
CA ALA A 94 -14.05 16.68 -3.27
C ALA A 94 -13.62 15.30 -3.83
N GLU A 95 -12.33 14.99 -3.79
CA GLU A 95 -11.81 13.66 -4.15
C GLU A 95 -12.37 12.55 -3.26
N LEU A 96 -12.48 12.77 -1.94
CA LEU A 96 -13.03 11.77 -1.02
C LEU A 96 -14.53 11.57 -1.22
N ALA A 97 -15.28 12.65 -1.42
CA ALA A 97 -16.70 12.56 -1.76
C ALA A 97 -16.91 11.74 -3.05
N LYS A 98 -16.16 12.04 -4.12
CA LYS A 98 -16.18 11.27 -5.37
C LYS A 98 -15.80 9.81 -5.16
N ALA A 99 -14.79 9.54 -4.34
CA ALA A 99 -14.34 8.18 -4.06
C ALA A 99 -15.42 7.37 -3.30
N LEU A 100 -16.10 7.99 -2.33
CA LEU A 100 -17.22 7.37 -1.61
C LEU A 100 -18.41 7.09 -2.53
N THR A 101 -18.80 8.04 -3.39
CA THR A 101 -19.86 7.81 -4.38
C THR A 101 -19.53 6.63 -5.30
N ARG A 102 -18.30 6.56 -5.83
CA ARG A 102 -17.85 5.44 -6.67
C ARG A 102 -17.78 4.12 -5.91
N ALA A 103 -17.44 4.15 -4.63
CA ALA A 103 -17.43 2.98 -3.77
C ALA A 103 -18.84 2.51 -3.38
N ALA A 104 -19.86 3.36 -3.52
CA ALA A 104 -21.26 3.01 -3.28
C ALA A 104 -21.97 2.48 -4.54
N SER A 105 -21.66 2.99 -5.74
CA SER A 105 -22.28 2.55 -6.99
C SER A 105 -21.86 1.11 -7.36
N PRO A 106 -22.77 0.17 -7.69
CA PRO A 106 -22.43 -1.23 -7.98
C PRO A 106 -21.65 -1.44 -9.29
N ASP A 107 -21.71 -0.49 -10.23
CA ASP A 107 -21.47 -0.78 -11.65
C ASP A 107 -20.07 -0.47 -12.23
N THR A 108 -19.23 0.35 -11.60
CA THR A 108 -17.96 0.70 -12.26
C THR A 108 -16.88 -0.36 -12.02
N GLY A 109 -16.79 -1.33 -12.93
CA GLY A 109 -15.76 -2.36 -13.08
C GLY A 109 -14.32 -1.85 -13.26
N SER A 110 -13.84 -0.99 -12.38
CA SER A 110 -12.42 -0.68 -12.25
C SER A 110 -11.81 -1.65 -11.25
N HIS A 111 -11.55 -2.87 -11.70
CA HIS A 111 -10.44 -3.66 -11.16
C HIS A 111 -9.16 -2.82 -11.31
N ASP A 112 -8.87 -1.90 -10.37
CA ASP A 112 -7.54 -1.34 -10.15
C ASP A 112 -6.72 -2.49 -9.57
N ARG A 113 -6.38 -3.44 -10.45
CA ARG A 113 -5.70 -4.70 -10.11
C ARG A 113 -4.56 -4.36 -9.15
N PRO A 114 -4.43 -5.07 -8.02
CA PRO A 114 -3.18 -5.05 -7.29
C PRO A 114 -2.09 -5.37 -8.32
N ARG A 115 -1.12 -4.47 -8.52
CA ARG A 115 0.14 -4.88 -9.13
C ARG A 115 0.58 -6.09 -8.32
N GLU A 116 0.77 -7.21 -9.00
CA GLU A 116 1.43 -8.38 -8.43
C GLU A 116 2.58 -7.92 -7.54
N PRO A 117 2.78 -8.51 -6.36
CA PRO A 117 3.99 -8.27 -5.61
C PRO A 117 5.14 -8.68 -6.53
N ARG A 118 5.83 -7.69 -7.12
CA ARG A 118 7.11 -7.94 -7.78
C ARG A 118 7.98 -8.61 -6.74
N VAL A 119 8.17 -9.91 -6.92
CA VAL A 119 9.10 -10.72 -6.15
C VAL A 119 10.43 -9.96 -6.24
N HIS A 120 10.82 -9.33 -5.13
CA HIS A 120 12.18 -8.82 -5.01
C HIS A 120 13.05 -10.07 -5.01
N HIS A 121 13.55 -10.48 -6.18
CA HIS A 121 14.72 -11.33 -6.26
C HIS A 121 15.80 -10.57 -5.49
N GLY A 122 16.01 -11.00 -4.25
CA GLY A 122 17.10 -10.55 -3.42
C GLY A 122 18.36 -10.67 -4.26
N ARG A 123 19.03 -9.53 -4.46
CA ARG A 123 20.32 -9.44 -5.10
C ARG A 123 21.29 -10.25 -4.23
N GLY A 124 21.36 -11.54 -4.50
CA GLY A 124 22.38 -12.44 -3.98
C GLY A 124 23.72 -11.81 -4.30
N LYS A 125 24.47 -11.50 -3.25
CA LYS A 125 25.81 -10.95 -3.30
C LYS A 125 26.73 -12.06 -3.83
N GLY A 126 26.72 -12.26 -5.15
CA GLY A 126 27.61 -13.15 -5.87
C GLY A 126 29.04 -12.62 -5.72
N ARG A 127 29.80 -13.30 -4.88
CA ARG A 127 31.24 -13.13 -4.68
C ARG A 127 31.93 -13.38 -6.03
N SER A 128 32.59 -12.36 -6.57
CA SER A 128 33.42 -12.45 -7.78
C SER A 128 34.57 -13.44 -7.59
N PRO A 129 34.97 -14.20 -8.62
CA PRO A 129 36.34 -14.65 -8.76
C PRO A 129 37.03 -13.77 -9.82
N ARG A 130 37.90 -12.87 -9.38
CA ARG A 130 39.13 -12.50 -10.11
C ARG A 130 40.08 -13.67 -9.85
N GLY A 131 40.71 -14.36 -10.80
CA GLY A 131 41.33 -13.90 -12.03
C GLY A 131 42.84 -14.12 -11.87
N GLY A 132 43.38 -15.13 -12.57
CA GLY A 132 44.82 -15.26 -12.90
C GLY A 132 45.66 -16.16 -11.99
N ALA A 133 46.25 -17.23 -12.54
CA ALA A 133 47.62 -17.22 -13.03
C ALA A 133 48.18 -18.64 -13.29
N HIS A 134 48.81 -18.77 -14.46
CA HIS A 134 49.79 -19.77 -14.90
C HIS A 134 50.53 -20.58 -13.82
N ARG A 135 50.60 -21.91 -14.05
CA ARG A 135 51.87 -22.65 -14.28
C ARG A 135 51.60 -24.11 -14.67
N GLN A 136 52.08 -24.52 -15.85
CA GLN A 136 52.53 -25.90 -16.11
C GLN A 136 54.05 -25.98 -15.77
N PRO A 137 54.73 -27.12 -15.98
CA PRO A 137 54.57 -28.44 -15.37
C PRO A 137 55.91 -28.88 -14.70
N VAL A 138 55.94 -29.94 -13.88
CA VAL A 138 57.12 -30.82 -13.76
C VAL A 138 56.70 -32.17 -13.15
N SER A 139 57.07 -33.26 -13.82
CA SER A 139 57.15 -34.62 -13.26
C SER A 139 58.28 -34.69 -12.21
N PRO A 140 58.30 -35.69 -11.32
CA PRO A 140 59.02 -36.93 -11.69
C PRO A 140 58.38 -38.24 -11.21
N THR A 141 58.54 -39.24 -12.08
CA THR A 141 58.76 -40.67 -11.84
C THR A 141 58.76 -41.16 -10.39
N GLN A 142 57.81 -42.05 -10.07
CA GLN A 142 57.98 -43.05 -9.02
C GLN A 142 58.13 -44.42 -9.68
N GLU A 143 59.32 -44.98 -9.54
CA GLU A 143 59.62 -46.40 -9.65
C GLU A 143 58.94 -47.12 -8.47
N PRO A 144 58.43 -48.35 -8.67
CA PRO A 144 59.02 -49.42 -7.86
C PRO A 144 59.16 -50.78 -8.56
N ALA A 145 60.20 -51.49 -8.12
CA ALA A 145 60.54 -52.91 -8.24
C ALA A 145 61.23 -53.39 -9.53
#